data_AF-A0A2C6CPQ9-F1
#
_entry.id   AF-A0A2C6CPQ9-F1
#
_cell.length_a   1.000
_cell.length_b   1.000
_cell.length_c   1.000
_cell.angle_alpha   90.00
_cell.angle_beta   90.00
_cell.angle_gamma   90.00
#
_symmetry.space_group_name_H-M   'P 1'
#
loop_
_entity.id
_entity.type
_entity.pdbx_description
1 polymer ?
#
loop_
_entity_poly.entity_id
_entity_poly.type
_entity_poly.pdbx_seq_one_letter_code
_entity_poly.pdbx_strand_id
1 'polypeptide(L)'
;MRLFNIVLFLICFAAGSIFAQPSLVMSRSLNGTDQEQYRMIRELRQFSPEDFTEADKNRIAEKILNEETIQLTDYFMLAGYLKLFSALSEVDRERLRTEKLKRSYGLAMVRAGDESKARVLLKNLRGLEYNDDFTYDLVPLLTYTRNREIFDYLIELTLRPNQNCLPPDPHAEGSIDCGYRMMESLAPVLRDFPFELGPSGDLEVDDYPAALKEVRIWLKRHRQDYEILVDHY
;
A
#
# COMPACT_ATOMS: atom_id res chain seq x y z
N MET A 1 56.15 -29.17 29.07
CA MET A 1 55.14 -29.99 29.77
C MET A 1 53.90 -29.12 29.99
N ARG A 2 52.71 -29.60 29.56
CA ARG A 2 51.38 -28.93 29.46
C ARG A 2 51.24 -28.03 28.20
N LEU A 3 50.60 -28.39 27.08
CA LEU A 3 49.30 -29.02 26.72
C LEU A 3 48.06 -28.24 27.18
N PHE A 4 47.41 -27.54 26.23
CA PHE A 4 45.98 -27.17 26.08
C PHE A 4 45.89 -26.47 24.70
N ASN A 5 45.27 -26.92 23.60
CA ASN A 5 44.04 -27.66 23.28
C ASN A 5 42.73 -26.91 23.57
N ILE A 6 42.28 -26.07 22.61
CA ILE A 6 40.89 -25.65 22.29
C ILE A 6 40.91 -25.26 20.79
N VAL A 7 40.57 -26.10 19.80
CA VAL A 7 39.24 -26.53 19.29
C VAL A 7 38.32 -25.33 18.96
N LEU A 8 38.24 -24.87 17.71
CA LEU A 8 37.27 -25.27 16.66
C LEU A 8 35.89 -24.55 16.76
N PHE A 9 35.40 -24.11 15.59
CA PHE A 9 34.04 -23.68 15.25
C PHE A 9 33.52 -22.32 15.75
N LEU A 10 33.61 -21.33 14.85
CA LEU A 10 32.55 -20.34 14.66
C LEU A 10 32.11 -20.41 13.19
N ILE A 11 31.40 -21.49 12.85
CA ILE A 11 30.44 -21.44 11.75
C ILE A 11 29.23 -20.73 12.33
N CYS A 12 29.10 -19.44 12.07
CA CYS A 12 27.83 -18.76 12.25
C CYS A 12 26.82 -19.42 11.32
N PHE A 13 25.93 -20.21 11.94
CA PHE A 13 24.65 -20.59 11.38
C PHE A 13 23.96 -19.32 10.88
N ALA A 14 24.01 -19.06 9.58
CA ALA A 14 22.95 -18.32 8.92
C ALA A 14 21.73 -19.25 8.89
N ALA A 15 21.05 -19.34 10.03
CA ALA A 15 19.66 -19.79 10.08
C ALA A 15 18.82 -18.67 9.46
N GLY A 16 18.98 -18.48 8.14
CA GLY A 16 18.02 -17.76 7.34
C GLY A 16 16.76 -18.60 7.34
N SER A 17 15.78 -18.15 8.11
CA SER A 17 14.40 -18.60 8.06
C SER A 17 14.01 -18.90 6.61
N ILE A 18 13.42 -20.07 6.37
CA ILE A 18 12.83 -20.45 5.09
C ILE A 18 11.58 -19.58 4.89
N PHE A 19 11.76 -18.28 4.71
CA PHE A 19 10.74 -17.43 4.12
C PHE A 19 10.79 -17.73 2.62
N ALA A 20 9.62 -17.99 2.02
CA ALA A 20 9.52 -18.21 0.58
C ALA A 20 10.20 -17.03 -0.12
N GLN A 21 11.11 -17.29 -1.06
CA GLN A 21 11.71 -16.21 -1.85
C GLN A 21 10.68 -15.73 -2.89
N PRO A 22 10.60 -14.41 -3.20
CA PRO A 22 9.69 -13.91 -4.24
C PRO A 22 9.81 -14.68 -5.56
N SER A 23 11.02 -15.10 -5.92
CA SER A 23 11.31 -15.90 -7.11
C SER A 23 10.57 -17.25 -7.13
N LEU A 24 10.44 -17.92 -5.98
CA LEU A 24 9.71 -19.18 -5.85
C LEU A 24 8.21 -18.97 -6.03
N VAL A 25 7.66 -17.94 -5.38
CA VAL A 25 6.24 -17.55 -5.51
C VAL A 25 5.93 -17.14 -6.96
N MET A 26 6.81 -16.34 -7.57
CA MET A 26 6.69 -15.89 -8.95
C MET A 26 6.65 -17.06 -9.94
N SER A 27 7.58 -18.02 -9.80
CA SER A 27 7.65 -19.19 -10.69
C SER A 27 6.38 -20.04 -10.71
N ARG A 28 5.68 -20.11 -9.56
CA ARG A 28 4.39 -20.77 -9.44
C ARG A 28 3.27 -19.92 -10.06
N SER A 29 3.36 -18.60 -9.94
CA SER A 29 2.36 -17.65 -10.45
C SER A 29 2.21 -17.74 -11.96
N LEU A 30 3.32 -17.85 -12.68
CA LEU A 30 3.31 -17.82 -14.14
C LEU A 30 2.55 -19.00 -14.78
N ASN A 31 2.40 -20.12 -14.07
CA ASN A 31 1.83 -21.37 -14.60
C ASN A 31 0.54 -21.81 -13.89
N GLY A 32 0.07 -21.02 -12.91
CA GLY A 32 -1.12 -21.35 -12.12
C GLY A 32 -2.42 -20.94 -12.81
N THR A 33 -3.51 -21.57 -12.37
CA THR A 33 -4.89 -21.13 -12.61
C THR A 33 -5.11 -19.69 -12.13
N ASP A 34 -6.19 -19.05 -12.57
CA ASP A 34 -6.54 -17.69 -12.13
C ASP A 34 -6.62 -17.52 -10.61
N GLN A 35 -7.11 -18.55 -9.90
CA GLN A 35 -7.21 -18.56 -8.44
C GLN A 35 -5.83 -18.68 -7.78
N GLU A 36 -4.95 -19.47 -8.37
CA GLU A 36 -3.56 -19.61 -7.93
C GLU A 36 -2.80 -18.31 -8.13
N GLN A 37 -2.91 -17.69 -9.32
CA GLN A 37 -2.33 -16.38 -9.61
C GLN A 37 -2.79 -15.32 -8.61
N TYR A 38 -4.08 -15.28 -8.29
CA TYR A 38 -4.62 -14.36 -7.28
C TYR A 38 -3.97 -14.55 -5.91
N ARG A 39 -3.87 -15.80 -5.43
CA ARG A 39 -3.23 -16.11 -4.13
C ARG A 39 -1.76 -15.71 -4.12
N MET A 40 -1.05 -15.99 -5.20
CA MET A 40 0.38 -15.70 -5.30
C MET A 40 0.67 -14.21 -5.39
N ILE A 41 -0.14 -13.42 -6.09
CA ILE A 41 0.03 -11.97 -6.08
C ILE A 41 -0.18 -11.41 -4.66
N ARG A 42 -1.13 -11.94 -3.89
CA ARG A 42 -1.29 -11.53 -2.48
C ARG A 42 -0.08 -11.87 -1.61
N GLU A 43 0.55 -13.03 -1.85
CA GLU A 43 1.78 -13.43 -1.17
C GLU A 43 2.95 -12.52 -1.57
N LEU A 44 3.07 -12.16 -2.85
CA LEU A 44 4.10 -11.23 -3.34
C LEU A 44 4.02 -9.85 -2.67
N ARG A 45 2.84 -9.40 -2.26
CA ARG A 45 2.66 -8.11 -1.55
C ARG A 45 3.21 -8.09 -0.12
N GLN A 46 3.59 -9.25 0.43
CA GLN A 46 4.18 -9.34 1.78
C GLN A 46 5.69 -9.06 1.79
N PHE A 47 6.33 -9.00 0.63
CA PHE A 47 7.76 -8.78 0.50
C PHE A 47 8.10 -7.30 0.31
N SER A 48 9.26 -6.89 0.81
CA SER A 48 9.83 -5.56 0.55
C SER A 48 10.27 -5.46 -0.91
N PRO A 49 10.30 -4.26 -1.53
CA PRO A 49 10.77 -4.12 -2.92
C PRO A 49 12.19 -4.64 -3.15
N GLU A 50 13.03 -4.61 -2.12
CA GLU A 50 14.43 -5.06 -2.11
C GLU A 50 14.55 -6.59 -2.16
N ASP A 51 13.51 -7.33 -1.79
CA ASP A 51 13.48 -8.79 -1.87
C ASP A 51 13.33 -9.27 -3.33
N PHE A 52 12.89 -8.40 -4.24
CA PHE A 52 12.68 -8.72 -5.65
C PHE A 52 13.97 -8.55 -6.45
N THR A 53 14.39 -9.64 -7.09
CA THR A 53 15.51 -9.58 -8.03
C THR A 53 15.10 -8.85 -9.31
N GLU A 54 16.08 -8.37 -10.09
CA GLU A 54 15.80 -7.80 -11.41
C GLU A 54 15.11 -8.80 -12.35
N ALA A 55 15.39 -10.10 -12.20
CA ALA A 55 14.68 -11.14 -12.95
C ALA A 55 13.19 -11.20 -12.57
N ASP A 56 12.83 -11.02 -11.29
CA ASP A 56 11.45 -11.00 -10.84
C ASP A 56 10.72 -9.75 -11.36
N LYS A 57 11.38 -8.58 -11.30
CA LYS A 57 10.87 -7.33 -11.86
C LYS A 57 10.62 -7.43 -13.37
N ASN A 58 11.55 -8.03 -14.12
CA ASN A 58 11.40 -8.24 -15.56
C ASN A 58 10.23 -9.17 -15.90
N ARG A 59 9.97 -10.20 -15.10
CA ARG A 59 8.79 -11.07 -15.28
C ARG A 59 7.48 -10.32 -15.05
N ILE A 60 7.43 -9.45 -14.04
CA ILE A 60 6.26 -8.61 -13.77
C ILE A 60 6.06 -7.62 -14.94
N ALA A 61 7.15 -7.02 -15.44
CA ALA A 61 7.11 -6.15 -16.62
C ALA A 61 6.56 -6.88 -17.85
N GLU A 62 7.06 -8.09 -18.14
CA GLU A 62 6.58 -8.91 -19.25
C GLU A 62 5.08 -9.24 -19.12
N LYS A 63 4.63 -9.61 -17.92
CA LYS A 63 3.21 -9.88 -17.62
C LYS A 63 2.32 -8.68 -17.93
N ILE A 64 2.70 -7.47 -17.52
CA ILE A 64 1.87 -6.27 -17.76
C ILE A 64 1.86 -5.83 -19.23
N LEU A 65 2.95 -6.08 -19.96
CA LEU A 65 3.10 -5.68 -21.36
C LEU A 65 2.45 -6.67 -22.33
N ASN A 66 2.68 -7.96 -22.15
CA ASN A 66 2.50 -8.93 -23.23
C ASN A 66 1.38 -9.96 -22.97
N GLU A 67 1.02 -10.22 -21.71
CA GLU A 67 0.20 -11.38 -21.38
C GLU A 67 -1.26 -11.05 -21.08
N GLU A 68 -2.19 -11.80 -21.66
CA GLU A 68 -3.61 -11.67 -21.29
C GLU A 68 -3.88 -12.41 -19.97
N THR A 69 -4.23 -11.66 -18.93
CA THR A 69 -4.64 -12.22 -17.63
C THR A 69 -5.79 -11.41 -17.05
N ILE A 70 -6.72 -12.09 -16.37
CA ILE A 70 -7.80 -11.41 -15.64
C ILE A 70 -7.28 -10.65 -14.41
N GLN A 71 -6.07 -10.97 -13.93
CA GLN A 71 -5.42 -10.36 -12.77
C GLN A 71 -4.55 -9.14 -13.13
N LEU A 72 -4.70 -8.59 -14.35
CA LEU A 72 -3.87 -7.48 -14.83
C LEU A 72 -3.93 -6.24 -13.91
N THR A 73 -5.06 -6.03 -13.22
CA THR A 73 -5.20 -4.98 -12.19
C THR A 73 -4.16 -5.16 -11.07
N ASP A 74 -4.03 -6.37 -10.53
CA ASP A 74 -3.14 -6.65 -9.42
C ASP A 74 -1.67 -6.61 -9.83
N TYR A 75 -1.36 -7.02 -11.07
CA TYR A 75 -0.03 -6.85 -11.65
C TYR A 75 0.36 -5.39 -11.88
N PHE A 76 -0.55 -4.53 -12.34
CA PHE A 76 -0.25 -3.09 -12.43
C PHE A 76 0.11 -2.53 -11.06
N MET A 77 -0.69 -2.84 -10.04
CA MET A 77 -0.43 -2.32 -8.69
C MET A 77 0.89 -2.90 -8.11
N LEU A 78 1.21 -4.17 -8.37
CA LEU A 78 2.52 -4.71 -7.99
C LEU A 78 3.67 -4.01 -8.73
N ALA A 79 3.53 -3.74 -10.03
CA ALA A 79 4.53 -3.00 -10.80
C ALA A 79 4.72 -1.56 -10.29
N GLY A 80 3.64 -0.91 -9.86
CA GLY A 80 3.70 0.41 -9.22
C GLY A 80 4.49 0.39 -7.92
N TYR A 81 4.17 -0.56 -7.04
CA TYR A 81 4.90 -0.79 -5.78
C TYR A 81 6.40 -0.99 -6.01
N LEU A 82 6.77 -1.81 -7.01
CA LEU A 82 8.15 -2.09 -7.39
C LEU A 82 8.82 -1.00 -8.23
N LYS A 83 8.17 0.16 -8.41
CA LYS A 83 8.70 1.32 -9.12
C LYS A 83 9.08 1.03 -10.59
N LEU A 84 8.34 0.16 -11.27
CA LEU A 84 8.58 -0.22 -12.68
C LEU A 84 8.02 0.81 -13.68
N PHE A 85 8.39 2.09 -13.51
CA PHE A 85 7.85 3.19 -14.30
C PHE A 85 8.05 2.99 -15.81
N SER A 86 9.24 2.57 -16.25
CA SER A 86 9.53 2.33 -17.67
C SER A 86 8.59 1.31 -18.29
N ALA A 87 8.41 0.15 -17.65
CA ALA A 87 7.50 -0.88 -18.13
C ALA A 87 6.04 -0.41 -18.13
N LEU A 88 5.60 0.29 -17.09
CA LEU A 88 4.25 0.86 -17.05
C LEU A 88 4.03 1.91 -18.15
N SER A 89 5.05 2.69 -18.50
CA SER A 89 4.95 3.71 -19.57
C SER A 89 4.80 3.12 -20.98
N GLU A 90 5.19 1.85 -21.15
CA GLU A 90 5.09 1.11 -22.42
C GLU A 90 3.78 0.32 -22.58
N VAL A 91 2.93 0.29 -21.55
CA VAL A 91 1.64 -0.42 -21.60
C VAL A 91 0.74 0.17 -22.69
N ASP A 92 0.32 -0.68 -23.64
CA ASP A 92 -0.62 -0.30 -24.69
C ASP A 92 -1.98 0.13 -24.10
N ARG A 93 -2.54 1.21 -24.65
CA ARG A 93 -3.88 1.70 -24.29
C ARG A 93 -4.97 0.69 -24.57
N GLU A 94 -4.81 -0.19 -25.55
CA GLU A 94 -5.78 -1.27 -25.83
C GLU A 94 -5.92 -2.23 -24.64
N ARG A 95 -4.87 -2.37 -23.83
CA ARG A 95 -4.89 -3.18 -22.60
C ARG A 95 -5.68 -2.51 -21.48
N LEU A 96 -5.92 -1.19 -21.56
CA LEU A 96 -6.67 -0.41 -20.57
C LEU A 96 -8.16 -0.33 -20.90
N ARG A 97 -8.77 -1.46 -21.29
CA ARG A 97 -10.13 -1.55 -21.83
C ARG A 97 -11.27 -1.29 -20.83
N THR A 98 -11.01 -1.36 -19.52
CA THR A 98 -12.03 -1.12 -18.48
C THR A 98 -11.63 0.03 -17.56
N GLU A 99 -12.60 0.68 -16.93
CA GLU A 99 -12.33 1.72 -15.93
C GLU A 99 -11.53 1.19 -14.73
N LYS A 100 -11.77 -0.06 -14.32
CA LYS A 100 -10.98 -0.72 -13.28
C LYS A 100 -9.50 -0.82 -13.67
N LEU A 101 -9.21 -1.20 -14.92
CA LEU A 101 -7.83 -1.27 -15.43
C LEU A 101 -7.19 0.11 -15.54
N LYS A 102 -7.89 1.09 -16.12
CA LYS A 102 -7.41 2.47 -16.23
C LYS A 102 -7.07 3.07 -14.85
N ARG A 103 -7.95 2.87 -13.86
CA ARG A 103 -7.75 3.34 -12.48
C ARG A 103 -6.53 2.70 -11.84
N SER A 104 -6.42 1.37 -11.91
CA SER A 104 -5.32 0.63 -11.27
C SER A 104 -3.97 0.98 -11.93
N TYR A 105 -3.95 1.09 -13.25
CA TYR A 105 -2.80 1.59 -14.00
C TYR A 105 -2.43 3.02 -13.58
N GLY A 106 -3.41 3.92 -13.46
CA GLY A 106 -3.19 5.30 -13.02
C GLY A 106 -2.55 5.37 -11.63
N LEU A 107 -3.09 4.62 -10.66
CA LEU A 107 -2.55 4.52 -9.29
C LEU A 107 -1.13 3.93 -9.29
N ALA A 108 -0.90 2.88 -10.08
CA ALA A 108 0.42 2.27 -10.22
C ALA A 108 1.46 3.24 -10.76
N MET A 109 1.10 4.03 -11.78
CA MET A 109 1.99 5.04 -12.33
C MET A 109 2.32 6.13 -11.31
N VAL A 110 1.34 6.59 -10.51
CA VAL A 110 1.59 7.54 -9.41
C VAL A 110 2.55 6.93 -8.39
N ARG A 111 2.28 5.68 -7.95
CA ARG A 111 3.17 4.95 -7.04
C ARG A 111 4.58 4.81 -7.61
N ALA A 112 4.71 4.62 -8.92
CA ALA A 112 6.00 4.53 -9.62
C ALA A 112 6.71 5.88 -9.84
N GLY A 113 6.09 7.02 -9.49
CA GLY A 113 6.69 8.36 -9.56
C GLY A 113 6.19 9.25 -10.71
N ASP A 114 5.06 8.93 -11.35
CA ASP A 114 4.46 9.81 -12.35
C ASP A 114 3.80 11.04 -11.69
N GLU A 115 4.57 12.11 -11.56
CA GLU A 115 4.08 13.38 -10.98
C GLU A 115 2.97 14.05 -11.82
N SER A 116 2.91 13.78 -13.13
CA SER A 116 1.84 14.32 -13.97
C SER A 116 0.51 13.67 -13.62
N LYS A 117 0.49 12.33 -13.49
CA LYS A 117 -0.69 11.60 -13.04
C LYS A 117 -1.04 11.91 -11.59
N ALA A 118 -0.05 12.15 -10.73
CA ALA A 118 -0.30 12.55 -9.34
C ALA A 118 -1.11 13.85 -9.29
N ARG A 119 -0.69 14.87 -10.06
CA ARG A 119 -1.41 16.15 -10.17
C ARG A 119 -2.81 16.00 -10.74
N VAL A 120 -3.00 15.16 -11.77
CA VAL A 120 -4.34 14.89 -12.35
C VAL A 120 -5.25 14.21 -11.33
N LEU A 121 -4.74 13.19 -10.63
CA LEU A 121 -5.47 12.51 -9.56
C LEU A 121 -5.87 13.50 -8.47
N LEU A 122 -4.93 14.29 -7.96
CA LEU A 122 -5.19 15.28 -6.91
C LEU A 122 -6.22 16.34 -7.36
N LYS A 123 -6.16 16.81 -8.60
CA LYS A 123 -7.14 17.74 -9.16
C LYS A 123 -8.55 17.13 -9.13
N ASN A 124 -8.69 15.86 -9.51
CA ASN A 124 -9.97 15.18 -9.53
C ASN A 124 -10.51 14.96 -8.11
N LEU A 125 -9.64 14.56 -7.17
CA LEU A 125 -10.02 14.34 -5.77
C LEU A 125 -10.59 15.58 -5.10
N ARG A 126 -10.03 16.76 -5.39
CA ARG A 126 -10.50 18.04 -4.83
C ARG A 126 -11.94 18.40 -5.22
N GLY A 127 -12.48 17.79 -6.27
CA GLY A 127 -13.87 17.97 -6.70
C GLY A 127 -14.86 16.99 -6.05
N LEU A 128 -14.37 16.02 -5.26
CA LEU A 128 -15.21 15.01 -4.62
C LEU A 128 -15.65 15.47 -3.23
N GLU A 129 -16.82 14.99 -2.82
CA GLU A 129 -17.28 15.14 -1.45
C GLU A 129 -16.51 14.19 -0.52
N TYR A 130 -16.16 14.68 0.66
CA TYR A 130 -15.54 13.88 1.71
C TYR A 130 -16.65 13.25 2.57
N ASN A 131 -16.95 11.98 2.33
CA ASN A 131 -18.02 11.20 2.96
C ASN A 131 -17.60 9.71 3.07
N ASP A 132 -18.56 8.83 3.40
CA ASP A 132 -18.30 7.38 3.51
C ASP A 132 -17.67 6.78 2.26
N ASP A 133 -18.27 6.97 1.08
CA ASP A 133 -17.75 6.44 -0.19
C ASP A 133 -16.31 6.88 -0.43
N PHE A 134 -16.00 8.15 -0.14
CA PHE A 134 -14.62 8.64 -0.22
C PHE A 134 -13.70 7.88 0.76
N THR A 135 -14.10 7.75 2.03
CA THR A 135 -13.29 7.10 3.05
C THR A 135 -13.08 5.61 2.81
N TYR A 136 -14.11 4.86 2.43
CA TYR A 136 -14.03 3.41 2.29
C TYR A 136 -13.45 2.99 0.94
N ASP A 137 -13.84 3.65 -0.15
CA ASP A 137 -13.47 3.19 -1.49
C ASP A 137 -12.21 3.86 -2.02
N LEU A 138 -11.99 5.14 -1.68
CA LEU A 138 -10.90 5.92 -2.27
C LEU A 138 -9.68 5.99 -1.36
N VAL A 139 -9.83 6.28 -0.07
CA VAL A 139 -8.67 6.48 0.81
C VAL A 139 -7.68 5.30 0.77
N PRO A 140 -8.09 4.01 0.85
CA PRO A 140 -7.14 2.89 0.75
C PRO A 140 -6.37 2.86 -0.58
N LEU A 141 -7.02 3.26 -1.69
CA LEU A 141 -6.38 3.36 -3.00
C LEU A 141 -5.40 4.54 -3.06
N LEU A 142 -5.71 5.63 -2.36
CA LEU A 142 -4.87 6.82 -2.30
C LEU A 142 -3.66 6.60 -1.41
N THR A 143 -3.80 5.93 -0.26
CA THR A 143 -2.67 5.61 0.61
C THR A 143 -1.70 4.69 -0.11
N TYR A 144 -2.18 3.71 -0.90
CA TYR A 144 -1.34 2.85 -1.75
C TYR A 144 -0.34 3.65 -2.60
N THR A 145 -0.69 4.85 -3.08
CA THR A 145 0.19 5.65 -3.94
C THR A 145 1.48 6.10 -3.27
N ARG A 146 1.48 6.24 -1.92
CA ARG A 146 2.58 6.81 -1.12
C ARG A 146 3.18 8.09 -1.73
N ASN A 147 2.38 8.87 -2.45
CA ASN A 147 2.81 10.13 -3.02
C ASN A 147 2.56 11.25 -2.00
N ARG A 148 3.58 12.09 -1.78
CA ARG A 148 3.57 13.14 -0.75
C ARG A 148 2.41 14.12 -0.91
N GLU A 149 2.13 14.61 -2.13
CA GLU A 149 1.07 15.60 -2.35
C GLU A 149 -0.33 15.02 -2.06
N ILE A 150 -0.52 13.72 -2.36
CA ILE A 150 -1.77 13.01 -2.05
C ILE A 150 -1.90 12.84 -0.53
N PHE A 151 -0.83 12.47 0.16
CA PHE A 151 -0.83 12.37 1.63
C PHE A 151 -1.06 13.72 2.31
N ASP A 152 -0.44 14.79 1.82
CA ASP A 152 -0.67 16.14 2.33
C ASP A 152 -2.17 16.52 2.25
N TYR A 153 -2.84 16.12 1.16
CA TYR A 153 -4.27 16.31 1.00
C TYR A 153 -5.10 15.43 1.94
N LEU A 154 -4.77 14.15 2.11
CA LEU A 154 -5.45 13.26 3.06
C LEU A 154 -5.30 13.76 4.50
N ILE A 155 -4.11 14.23 4.88
CA ILE A 155 -3.85 14.84 6.18
C ILE A 155 -4.68 16.11 6.33
N GLU A 156 -4.74 16.97 5.31
CA GLU A 156 -5.58 18.16 5.33
C GLU A 156 -7.06 17.83 5.56
N LEU A 157 -7.59 16.79 4.92
CA LEU A 157 -8.95 16.30 5.17
C LEU A 157 -9.11 15.80 6.61
N THR A 158 -8.15 15.01 7.12
CA THR A 158 -8.17 14.48 8.50
C THR A 158 -8.25 15.59 9.55
N LEU A 159 -7.54 16.69 9.31
CA LEU A 159 -7.48 17.83 10.22
C LEU A 159 -8.79 18.63 10.30
N ARG A 160 -9.71 18.44 9.34
CA ARG A 160 -11.01 19.11 9.30
C ARG A 160 -12.06 18.24 9.99
N PRO A 161 -12.82 18.76 10.96
CA PRO A 161 -14.01 18.08 11.45
C PRO A 161 -15.00 17.84 10.30
N ASN A 162 -15.49 16.62 10.15
CA ASN A 162 -16.47 16.28 9.11
C ASN A 162 -17.39 15.15 9.58
N GLN A 163 -18.67 15.45 9.81
CA GLN A 163 -19.69 14.50 10.26
C GLN A 163 -20.54 13.95 9.12
N ASN A 164 -19.97 13.70 7.94
CA ASN A 164 -20.66 13.14 6.77
C ASN A 164 -20.45 11.62 6.61
N CYS A 165 -19.97 10.94 7.65
CA CYS A 165 -19.77 9.49 7.63
C CYS A 165 -20.74 8.78 8.57
N LEU A 166 -21.06 7.53 8.26
CA LEU A 166 -22.01 6.70 9.00
C LEU A 166 -21.30 5.83 10.04
N PRO A 167 -21.93 5.58 11.21
CA PRO A 167 -21.43 4.64 12.19
C PRO A 167 -21.18 3.24 11.59
N PRO A 168 -20.19 2.48 12.10
CA PRO A 168 -19.98 1.08 11.69
C PRO A 168 -21.16 0.16 12.01
N ASP A 169 -21.87 0.43 13.10
CA ASP A 169 -23.05 -0.34 13.50
C ASP A 169 -24.25 0.13 12.65
N PRO A 170 -24.84 -0.73 11.80
CA PRO A 170 -25.99 -0.37 10.97
C PRO A 170 -27.25 -0.06 11.79
N HIS A 171 -27.26 -0.39 13.09
CA HIS A 171 -28.34 -0.05 14.02
C HIS A 171 -28.09 1.25 14.80
N ALA A 172 -26.88 1.80 14.75
CA ALA A 172 -26.57 3.08 15.35
C ALA A 172 -27.03 4.22 14.43
N GLU A 173 -27.84 5.14 14.97
CA GLU A 173 -28.29 6.31 14.24
C GLU A 173 -27.27 7.46 14.31
N GLY A 174 -27.33 8.35 13.33
CA GLY A 174 -26.55 9.59 13.30
C GLY A 174 -25.35 9.53 12.38
N SER A 175 -24.43 10.47 12.58
CA SER A 175 -23.21 10.58 11.79
C SER A 175 -21.98 10.73 12.68
N ILE A 176 -20.85 10.25 12.18
CA ILE A 176 -19.56 10.22 12.86
C ILE A 176 -18.52 11.03 12.08
N ASP A 177 -17.41 11.35 12.75
CA ASP A 177 -16.32 12.05 12.11
C ASP A 177 -15.61 11.13 11.11
N CYS A 178 -15.60 11.50 9.83
CA CYS A 178 -14.89 10.78 8.77
C CYS A 178 -13.38 10.61 9.06
N GLY A 179 -12.82 11.43 9.96
CA GLY A 179 -11.46 11.32 10.44
C GLY A 179 -11.16 9.97 11.11
N TYR A 180 -12.17 9.28 11.66
CA TYR A 180 -11.99 7.95 12.29
C TYR A 180 -11.49 6.89 11.29
N ARG A 181 -12.01 6.90 10.06
CA ARG A 181 -11.55 5.97 9.01
C ARG A 181 -10.24 6.39 8.39
N MET A 182 -10.01 7.70 8.34
CA MET A 182 -8.78 8.25 7.82
C MET A 182 -7.58 7.88 8.70
N MET A 183 -7.72 7.92 10.03
CA MET A 183 -6.65 7.52 10.93
C MET A 183 -6.29 6.03 10.81
N GLU A 184 -7.26 5.12 10.65
CA GLU A 184 -7.02 3.70 10.38
C GLU A 184 -6.27 3.48 9.06
N SER A 185 -6.61 4.25 8.02
CA SER A 185 -5.95 4.14 6.71
C SER A 185 -4.53 4.73 6.69
N LEU A 186 -4.27 5.75 7.51
CA LEU A 186 -2.98 6.43 7.60
C LEU A 186 -2.01 5.75 8.58
N ALA A 187 -2.52 5.10 9.63
CA ALA A 187 -1.71 4.47 10.66
C ALA A 187 -0.65 3.47 10.15
N PRO A 188 -0.95 2.53 9.22
CA PRO A 188 0.03 1.54 8.81
C PRO A 188 1.14 2.12 7.92
N VAL A 189 0.97 3.35 7.44
CA VAL A 189 1.71 3.88 6.29
C VAL A 189 2.49 5.15 6.62
N LEU A 190 2.31 5.68 7.83
CA LEU A 190 3.06 6.79 8.38
C LEU A 190 3.98 6.29 9.49
N ARG A 191 5.26 6.66 9.44
CA ARG A 191 6.23 6.31 10.50
C ARG A 191 5.83 7.01 11.80
N ASP A 192 5.99 6.31 12.92
CA ASP A 192 5.77 6.82 14.28
C ASP A 192 4.35 7.39 14.51
N PHE A 193 3.35 6.83 13.80
CA PHE A 193 1.95 7.15 14.02
C PHE A 193 1.57 6.87 15.49
N PRO A 194 0.77 7.74 16.16
CA PRO A 194 0.63 7.71 17.62
C PRO A 194 -0.17 6.52 18.19
N PHE A 195 -0.72 5.67 17.34
CA PHE A 195 -1.53 4.52 17.74
C PHE A 195 -1.16 3.29 16.94
N GLU A 196 -1.24 2.13 17.58
CA GLU A 196 -1.03 0.83 16.97
C GLU A 196 -2.33 0.30 16.34
N LEU A 197 -2.17 -0.63 15.41
CA LEU A 197 -3.28 -1.34 14.79
C LEU A 197 -3.45 -2.71 15.46
N GLY A 198 -4.70 -3.06 15.75
CA GLY A 198 -5.06 -4.40 16.17
C GLY A 198 -4.96 -5.42 15.03
N PRO A 199 -5.13 -6.72 15.32
CA PRO A 199 -5.05 -7.79 14.32
C PRO A 199 -6.05 -7.66 13.16
N SER A 200 -7.15 -6.92 13.37
CA SER A 200 -8.18 -6.72 12.35
C SER A 200 -7.90 -5.53 11.42
N GLY A 201 -6.86 -4.74 11.73
CA GLY A 201 -6.48 -3.53 10.98
C GLY A 201 -7.20 -2.26 11.46
N ASP A 202 -7.95 -2.34 12.55
CA ASP A 202 -8.52 -1.22 13.30
C ASP A 202 -7.52 -0.63 14.29
N LEU A 203 -7.73 0.61 14.73
CA LEU A 203 -6.90 1.18 15.78
C LEU A 203 -7.20 0.52 17.13
N GLU A 204 -6.14 0.16 17.86
CA GLU A 204 -6.26 -0.43 19.20
C GLU A 204 -6.54 0.65 20.25
N VAL A 205 -7.76 1.21 20.23
CA VAL A 205 -8.21 2.31 21.08
C VAL A 205 -9.67 2.15 21.54
N ASP A 206 -9.95 2.56 22.77
CA ASP A 206 -11.32 2.50 23.34
C ASP A 206 -12.14 3.78 23.07
N ASP A 207 -11.48 4.93 22.87
CA ASP A 207 -12.12 6.23 22.69
C ASP A 207 -11.66 6.88 21.37
N TYR A 208 -12.37 6.58 20.29
CA TYR A 208 -12.13 7.14 18.95
C TYR A 208 -12.16 8.68 18.91
N PRO A 209 -13.13 9.38 19.55
CA PRO A 209 -13.09 10.83 19.67
C PRO A 209 -11.79 11.39 20.28
N ALA A 210 -11.31 10.79 21.37
CA ALA A 210 -10.05 11.18 22.01
C ALA A 210 -8.85 10.85 21.10
N ALA A 211 -8.82 9.65 20.51
CA ALA A 211 -7.77 9.22 19.60
C ALA A 211 -7.65 10.16 18.38
N LEU A 212 -8.76 10.53 17.74
CA LEU A 212 -8.75 11.46 16.60
C LEU A 212 -8.23 12.85 17.00
N LYS A 213 -8.53 13.32 18.21
CA LYS A 213 -7.98 14.59 18.72
C LYS A 213 -6.46 14.51 18.83
N GLU A 214 -5.93 13.41 19.36
CA GLU A 214 -4.48 13.18 19.47
C GLU A 214 -3.81 13.03 18.11
N VAL A 215 -4.39 12.25 17.19
CA VAL A 215 -3.94 12.13 15.80
C VAL A 215 -3.89 13.50 15.12
N ARG A 216 -4.93 14.34 15.28
CA ARG A 216 -4.96 15.69 14.72
C ARG A 216 -3.85 16.58 15.29
N ILE A 217 -3.52 16.44 16.58
CA ILE A 217 -2.41 17.17 17.20
C ILE A 217 -1.07 16.68 16.63
N TRP A 218 -0.88 15.37 16.55
CA TRP A 218 0.32 14.75 15.99
C TRP A 218 0.53 15.15 14.53
N LEU A 219 -0.49 15.05 13.69
CA LEU A 219 -0.46 15.45 12.27
C LEU A 219 -0.15 16.94 12.08
N LYS A 220 -0.66 17.80 12.97
CA LYS A 220 -0.31 19.24 12.93
C LYS A 220 1.15 19.48 13.27
N ARG A 221 1.69 18.76 14.27
CA ARG A 221 3.10 18.85 14.67
C ARG A 221 4.03 18.33 13.58
N HIS A 222 3.66 17.22 12.95
CA HIS A 222 4.50 16.53 11.96
C HIS A 222 4.18 16.87 10.50
N ARG A 223 3.40 17.93 10.26
CA ARG A 223 2.90 18.26 8.91
C ARG A 223 4.02 18.44 7.87
N GLN A 224 5.20 18.88 8.32
CA GLN A 224 6.34 19.13 7.44
C GLN A 224 7.31 17.96 7.35
N ASP A 225 7.40 17.12 8.38
CA ASP A 225 8.45 16.13 8.55
C ASP A 225 7.94 14.68 8.71
N TYR A 226 6.63 14.44 8.56
CA TYR A 226 6.12 13.07 8.54
C TYR A 226 6.79 12.24 7.44
N GLU A 227 7.05 10.97 7.77
CA GLU A 227 7.62 10.01 6.84
C GLU A 227 6.57 9.00 6.40
N ILE A 228 6.52 8.77 5.09
CA ILE A 228 5.66 7.76 4.49
C ILE A 228 6.48 6.47 4.35
N LEU A 229 5.96 5.38 4.91
CA LEU A 229 6.57 4.05 4.76
C LEU A 229 6.33 3.53 3.34
N VAL A 230 7.39 3.05 2.70
CA VAL A 230 7.38 2.65 1.28
C VAL A 230 7.81 1.21 1.04
N ASP A 231 8.34 0.56 2.08
CA ASP A 231 8.91 -0.80 2.14
C ASP A 231 7.86 -1.91 2.24
N HIS A 232 6.59 -1.54 2.36
CA HIS A 232 5.46 -2.46 2.29
C HIS A 232 4.43 -1.96 1.28
N TYR A 233 3.62 -2.89 0.82
CA TYR A 233 2.62 -2.68 -0.23
C TYR A 233 1.52 -1.68 0.18
#